data_AF-X1BU71-F1
#
_entry.id   AF-X1BU71-F1
#
_cell.length_a   1.000
_cell.length_b   1.000
_cell.length_c   1.000
_cell.angle_alpha   90.00
_cell.angle_beta   90.00
_cell.angle_gamma   90.00
#
_symmetry.space_group_name_H-M   'P 1'
#
loop_
_entity.id
_entity.type
_entity.pdbx_description
1 polymer ?
#
loop_
_entity_poly.entity_id
_entity_poly.type
_entity_poly.pdbx_seq_one_letter_code
_entity_poly.pdbx_strand_id
1 'polypeptide(L)'
;PGQDLQAWAADETTFYQLGQVCTLKKFYVLLAGSPGAGNKYDFTIRLAGAGSNVVTTIAGDDTTGNSGALEDTVALDEYVSLEVVPDDTPTIRDAYWGLVCFIPVCPRDLCLFVNGYAVGDARDGWTKVGDSPYIDILDFPTDYIWSDTDVEQTGDYSFEDMTQGRPTTIEVSLYCKRAVGSETITVNIWDGFQWNDVGDVTPDATWAWKTIDVSATLNSFAKVNVAKMWLQHNA
;
A
#
# COMPACT_ATOMS: atom_id res chain seq x y z
N PRO A 1 25.25 31.52 10.47
CA PRO A 1 25.93 30.27 10.05
C PRO A 1 25.88 30.17 8.52
N GLY A 2 26.97 30.56 7.85
CA GLY A 2 27.07 30.48 6.39
C GLY A 2 27.05 29.02 5.98
N GLN A 3 25.96 28.58 5.36
CA GLN A 3 26.00 27.34 4.62
C GLN A 3 26.76 27.64 3.33
N ASP A 4 27.92 27.02 3.21
CA ASP A 4 28.65 26.92 1.95
C ASP A 4 27.64 26.39 0.92
N LEU A 5 27.32 27.22 -0.09
CA LEU A 5 26.47 26.80 -1.19
C LEU A 5 27.26 25.75 -1.95
N GLN A 6 27.12 24.49 -1.54
CA GLN A 6 27.73 23.37 -2.23
C GLN A 6 27.24 23.43 -3.68
N ALA A 7 28.16 23.73 -4.60
CA ALA A 7 27.86 23.75 -6.01
C ALA A 7 27.28 22.39 -6.38
N TRP A 8 26.22 22.41 -7.19
CA TRP A 8 25.64 21.19 -7.74
C TRP A 8 26.74 20.47 -8.53
N ALA A 9 27.30 19.42 -7.96
CA ALA A 9 28.23 18.54 -8.64
C ALA A 9 27.43 17.60 -9.54
N ALA A 10 28.04 17.11 -10.62
CA ALA A 10 27.41 16.14 -11.52
C ALA A 10 27.01 14.84 -10.81
N ASP A 11 27.62 14.55 -9.66
CA ASP A 11 27.20 13.48 -8.76
C ASP A 11 26.14 14.03 -7.78
N GLU A 12 24.86 13.91 -8.15
CA GLU A 12 23.68 14.30 -7.33
C GLU A 12 23.47 13.38 -6.11
N THR A 13 24.53 12.92 -5.45
CA THR A 13 24.44 12.07 -4.25
C THR A 13 24.10 12.86 -2.99
N THR A 14 24.11 14.19 -3.05
CA THR A 14 23.99 15.06 -1.86
C THR A 14 22.63 15.73 -1.70
N PHE A 15 21.77 15.69 -2.73
CA PHE A 15 20.45 16.31 -2.70
C PHE A 15 19.37 15.27 -2.92
N TYR A 16 18.72 14.89 -1.83
CA TYR A 16 17.63 13.92 -1.83
C TYR A 16 16.56 14.33 -0.83
N GLN A 17 15.36 13.83 -1.06
CA GLN A 17 14.26 13.86 -0.11
C GLN A 17 14.09 12.45 0.46
N LEU A 18 13.69 12.36 1.73
CA LEU A 18 13.27 11.09 2.31
C LEU A 18 11.83 10.80 1.89
N GLY A 19 11.66 9.69 1.18
CA GLY A 19 10.38 9.18 0.73
C GLY A 19 9.55 8.56 1.85
N GLN A 20 8.24 8.57 1.64
CA GLN A 20 7.29 7.72 2.38
C GLN A 20 6.79 6.65 1.42
N VAL A 21 6.27 5.53 1.97
CA VAL A 21 5.70 4.46 1.15
C VAL A 21 4.60 5.02 0.25
N CYS A 22 4.86 5.03 -1.05
CA CYS A 22 3.90 5.52 -2.04
C CYS A 22 4.23 4.98 -3.43
N THR A 23 3.26 5.05 -4.33
CA THR A 23 3.47 4.83 -5.76
C THR A 23 3.51 6.19 -6.46
N LEU A 24 4.61 6.48 -7.14
CA LEU A 24 4.71 7.63 -8.03
C LEU A 24 3.79 7.41 -9.24
N LYS A 25 2.86 8.34 -9.48
CA LYS A 25 1.87 8.25 -10.55
C LYS A 25 2.13 9.22 -11.69
N LYS A 26 2.67 10.40 -11.37
CA LYS A 26 3.02 11.43 -12.37
C LYS A 26 4.23 12.21 -11.90
N PHE A 27 5.05 12.61 -12.85
CA PHE A 27 6.17 13.51 -12.67
C PHE A 27 6.05 14.65 -13.67
N TYR A 28 6.25 15.87 -13.18
CA TYR A 28 6.19 17.09 -13.98
C TYR A 28 7.44 17.91 -13.77
N VAL A 29 7.99 18.44 -14.86
CA VAL A 29 9.11 19.38 -14.85
C VAL A 29 8.73 20.65 -15.62
N LEU A 30 9.09 21.79 -15.05
CA LEU A 30 9.04 23.12 -15.66
C LEU A 30 10.45 23.69 -15.70
N LEU A 31 10.87 24.18 -16.87
CA LEU A 31 12.12 24.92 -17.05
C LEU A 31 11.87 26.42 -17.06
N ALA A 32 12.84 27.20 -16.59
CA ALA A 32 12.82 28.67 -16.67
C ALA A 32 12.86 29.21 -18.13
N GLY A 33 13.08 28.35 -19.12
CA GLY A 33 13.11 28.67 -20.55
C GLY A 33 13.39 27.42 -21.38
N SER A 34 13.34 27.53 -22.71
CA SER A 34 13.52 26.37 -23.58
C SER A 34 14.99 25.90 -23.66
N PRO A 35 15.25 24.60 -23.89
CA PRO A 35 16.59 24.06 -24.12
C PRO A 35 17.31 24.68 -25.33
N GLY A 36 16.54 25.02 -26.37
CA GLY A 36 17.02 25.49 -27.67
C GLY A 36 16.84 24.45 -28.78
N ALA A 37 16.73 24.91 -30.02
CA ALA A 37 16.50 24.05 -31.17
C ALA A 37 17.57 22.95 -31.31
N GLY A 38 17.13 21.70 -31.40
CA GLY A 38 18.01 20.52 -31.47
C GLY A 38 18.47 19.98 -30.12
N ASN A 39 18.28 20.74 -29.03
CA ASN A 39 18.78 20.37 -27.71
C ASN A 39 17.66 19.82 -26.83
N LYS A 40 18.02 19.05 -25.79
CA LYS A 40 17.06 18.54 -24.81
C LYS A 40 17.66 18.33 -23.42
N TYR A 41 16.77 18.14 -22.46
CA TYR A 41 17.07 17.58 -21.14
C TYR A 41 16.23 16.32 -20.93
N ASP A 42 16.89 15.23 -20.56
CA ASP A 42 16.24 14.02 -20.06
C ASP A 42 16.27 14.03 -18.53
N PHE A 43 15.10 13.96 -17.91
CA PHE A 43 14.92 13.96 -16.46
C PHE A 43 14.47 12.58 -16.00
N THR A 44 15.14 12.03 -14.99
CA THR A 44 14.81 10.73 -14.39
C THR A 44 14.68 10.88 -12.89
N ILE A 45 13.57 10.42 -12.31
CA ILE A 45 13.50 10.28 -10.84
C ILE A 45 14.43 9.14 -10.44
N ARG A 46 15.22 9.34 -9.38
CA ARG A 46 16.06 8.29 -8.79
C ARG A 46 15.48 7.83 -7.47
N LEU A 47 15.47 6.51 -7.27
CA LEU A 47 15.03 5.84 -6.05
C LEU A 47 16.19 5.01 -5.50
N ALA A 48 16.55 5.19 -4.23
CA ALA A 48 17.73 4.60 -3.59
C ALA A 48 19.04 4.78 -4.41
N GLY A 49 19.14 5.88 -5.17
CA GLY A 49 20.29 6.16 -6.01
C GLY A 49 20.30 5.46 -7.38
N ALA A 50 19.31 4.63 -7.71
CA ALA A 50 19.13 4.04 -9.05
C ALA A 50 18.10 4.85 -9.87
N GLY A 51 18.24 4.88 -11.19
CA GLY A 51 17.24 5.50 -12.07
C GLY A 51 15.94 4.70 -12.08
N SER A 52 14.81 5.38 -11.92
CA SER A 52 13.46 4.79 -11.94
C SER A 52 12.88 4.72 -13.35
N ASN A 53 11.69 4.14 -13.49
CA ASN A 53 10.93 4.24 -14.74
C ASN A 53 10.23 5.60 -14.92
N VAL A 54 10.23 6.47 -13.91
CA VAL A 54 9.53 7.76 -13.97
C VAL A 54 10.45 8.81 -14.60
N VAL A 55 10.29 8.97 -15.92
CA VAL A 55 11.14 9.83 -16.75
C VAL A 55 10.32 10.86 -17.53
N THR A 56 10.94 11.99 -17.90
CA THR A 56 10.39 12.93 -18.89
C THR A 56 11.50 13.62 -19.68
N THR A 57 11.18 14.05 -20.90
CA THR A 57 12.09 14.77 -21.79
C THR A 57 11.49 16.13 -22.13
N ILE A 58 12.31 17.18 -22.09
CA ILE A 58 11.96 18.52 -22.57
C ILE A 58 12.95 18.88 -23.68
N ALA A 59 12.45 19.17 -24.89
CA ALA A 59 13.26 19.35 -26.09
C ALA A 59 12.88 20.61 -26.89
N GLY A 60 13.84 21.13 -27.66
CA GLY A 60 13.59 22.21 -28.61
C GLY A 60 13.09 23.49 -27.93
N ASP A 61 11.87 23.89 -28.28
CA ASP A 61 11.21 25.10 -27.78
C ASP A 61 10.29 24.85 -26.57
N ASP A 62 10.15 23.59 -26.14
CA ASP A 62 9.32 23.25 -25.00
C ASP A 62 9.93 23.75 -23.69
N THR A 63 9.07 24.10 -22.73
CA THR A 63 9.47 24.54 -21.39
C THR A 63 8.95 23.61 -20.30
N THR A 64 8.21 22.57 -20.65
CA THR A 64 7.58 21.66 -19.69
C THR A 64 7.61 20.23 -20.19
N GLY A 65 7.68 19.28 -19.27
CA GLY A 65 7.63 17.84 -19.54
C GLY A 65 6.77 17.14 -18.50
N ASN A 66 6.03 16.12 -18.92
CA ASN A 66 5.32 15.21 -18.03
C ASN A 66 5.79 13.78 -18.28
N SER A 67 5.89 12.98 -17.23
CA SER A 67 6.05 11.54 -17.41
C SER A 67 4.80 10.93 -18.05
N GLY A 68 4.99 9.85 -18.81
CA GLY A 68 3.90 9.01 -19.27
C GLY A 68 3.20 8.27 -18.12
N ALA A 69 2.46 7.21 -18.45
CA ALA A 69 1.80 6.32 -17.49
C ALA A 69 2.78 5.38 -16.74
N LEU A 70 4.03 5.82 -16.54
CA LEU A 70 5.05 5.05 -15.86
C LEU A 70 4.89 5.26 -14.36
N GLU A 71 4.93 4.16 -13.62
CA GLU A 71 4.79 4.15 -12.17
C GLU A 71 6.02 3.49 -11.55
N ASP A 72 6.37 3.94 -10.35
CA ASP A 72 7.39 3.29 -9.53
C ASP A 72 7.02 3.42 -8.05
N THR A 73 7.53 2.52 -7.22
CA THR A 73 7.19 2.49 -5.78
C THR A 73 8.36 3.02 -4.98
N VAL A 74 8.08 3.99 -4.12
CA VAL A 74 9.01 4.50 -3.12
C VAL A 74 8.81 3.68 -1.85
N ALA A 75 9.86 3.04 -1.35
CA ALA A 75 9.86 2.40 -0.05
C ALA A 75 9.96 3.43 1.09
N LEU A 76 9.69 3.01 2.33
CA LEU A 76 9.86 3.91 3.47
C LEU A 76 11.32 4.30 3.63
N ASP A 77 11.56 5.59 3.93
CA ASP A 77 12.89 6.18 4.18
C ASP A 77 13.84 6.03 2.98
N GLU A 78 13.32 5.70 1.81
CA GLU A 78 14.09 5.63 0.58
C GLU A 78 14.43 7.04 0.09
N TYR A 79 15.63 7.21 -0.46
CA TYR A 79 16.03 8.48 -1.05
C TYR A 79 15.37 8.68 -2.41
N VAL A 80 14.66 9.80 -2.54
CA VAL A 80 14.11 10.29 -3.80
C VAL A 80 14.95 11.48 -4.25
N SER A 81 15.54 11.38 -5.43
CA SER A 81 16.25 12.50 -6.07
C SER A 81 15.90 12.61 -7.55
N LEU A 82 16.44 13.64 -8.20
CA LEU A 82 16.28 13.89 -9.61
C LEU A 82 17.64 13.67 -10.29
N GLU A 83 17.64 13.11 -11.49
CA GLU A 83 18.77 13.06 -12.41
C GLU A 83 18.47 13.91 -13.64
N VAL A 84 19.44 14.68 -14.12
CA VAL A 84 19.34 15.47 -15.35
C VAL A 84 20.47 15.13 -16.30
N VAL A 85 20.13 14.65 -17.50
CA VAL A 85 21.08 14.39 -18.58
C VAL A 85 20.83 15.38 -19.73
N PRO A 86 21.68 16.42 -19.89
CA PRO A 86 21.61 17.33 -21.02
C PRO A 86 22.12 16.66 -22.31
N ASP A 87 21.51 16.98 -23.45
CA ASP A 87 21.92 16.51 -24.78
C ASP A 87 22.12 17.68 -25.76
N ASP A 88 23.17 17.60 -26.58
CA ASP A 88 23.57 18.61 -27.60
C ASP A 88 23.80 20.05 -27.08
N THR A 89 24.34 20.20 -25.86
CA THR A 89 24.66 21.51 -25.25
C THR A 89 23.44 22.45 -25.09
N PRO A 90 22.41 22.02 -24.34
CA PRO A 90 21.24 22.85 -24.09
C PRO A 90 21.63 24.12 -23.32
N THR A 91 20.87 25.19 -23.55
CA THR A 91 21.10 26.43 -22.81
C THR A 91 20.75 26.21 -21.34
N ILE A 92 21.65 26.53 -20.42
CA ILE A 92 21.45 26.35 -18.97
C ILE A 92 20.11 26.97 -18.50
N ARG A 93 19.33 26.20 -17.74
CA ARG A 93 18.05 26.59 -17.13
C ARG A 93 17.95 26.11 -15.69
N ASP A 94 17.15 26.83 -14.92
CA ASP A 94 16.62 26.32 -13.67
C ASP A 94 15.46 25.36 -13.95
N ALA A 95 15.41 24.25 -13.20
CA ALA A 95 14.35 23.26 -13.27
C ALA A 95 13.52 23.27 -11.98
N TYR A 96 12.21 23.22 -12.14
CA TYR A 96 11.23 23.04 -11.07
C TYR A 96 10.50 21.74 -11.33
N TRP A 97 10.20 20.98 -10.28
CA TRP A 97 9.58 19.68 -10.44
C TRP A 97 8.51 19.40 -9.38
N GLY A 98 7.58 18.53 -9.74
CA GLY A 98 6.52 18.06 -8.88
C GLY A 98 6.16 16.60 -9.17
N LEU A 99 5.64 15.94 -8.15
CA LEU A 99 5.19 14.56 -8.20
C LEU A 99 3.71 14.46 -7.83
N VAL A 100 3.02 13.52 -8.44
CA VAL A 100 1.75 12.99 -7.92
C VAL A 100 2.07 11.63 -7.32
N CYS A 101 1.95 11.52 -6.01
CA CYS A 101 2.13 10.28 -5.28
C CYS A 101 0.77 9.72 -4.88
N PHE A 102 0.57 8.43 -5.09
CA PHE A 102 -0.53 7.68 -4.52
C PHE A 102 -0.02 6.96 -3.28
N ILE A 103 -0.53 7.37 -2.12
CA ILE A 103 -0.37 6.62 -0.89
C ILE A 103 -1.62 5.77 -0.77
N PRO A 104 -1.52 4.43 -0.77
CA PRO A 104 -2.64 3.59 -0.39
C PRO A 104 -3.10 4.03 0.99
N VAL A 105 -4.25 4.70 1.08
CA VAL A 105 -4.79 5.12 2.36
C VAL A 105 -5.36 3.88 3.04
N CYS A 106 -4.54 3.28 3.90
CA CYS A 106 -5.08 2.64 5.07
C CYS A 106 -5.73 3.75 5.92
N PRO A 107 -6.98 3.61 6.40
CA PRO A 107 -7.56 4.59 7.33
C PRO A 107 -6.85 4.64 8.69
N ARG A 108 -5.83 3.79 8.91
CA ARG A 108 -4.98 3.69 10.09
C ARG A 108 -3.49 3.71 9.70
N ASP A 109 -2.61 3.81 10.69
CA ASP A 109 -1.16 3.92 10.48
C ASP A 109 -0.53 2.72 9.76
N LEU A 110 -1.14 1.53 9.84
CA LEU A 110 -0.72 0.30 9.16
C LEU A 110 -1.94 -0.60 8.90
N CYS A 111 -2.05 -1.13 7.68
CA CYS A 111 -3.01 -2.18 7.32
C CYS A 111 -2.22 -3.42 6.90
N LEU A 112 -2.63 -4.59 7.42
CA LEU A 112 -2.11 -5.90 7.01
C LEU A 112 -3.26 -6.65 6.36
N PHE A 113 -3.10 -7.02 5.10
CA PHE A 113 -4.14 -7.74 4.37
C PHE A 113 -4.02 -9.24 4.59
N VAL A 114 -5.12 -9.96 4.34
CA VAL A 114 -5.07 -11.42 4.29
C VAL A 114 -4.21 -11.81 3.10
N ASN A 115 -3.24 -12.70 3.28
CA ASN A 115 -2.31 -13.11 2.22
C ASN A 115 -2.22 -14.63 2.05
N GLY A 116 -3.01 -15.38 2.81
CA GLY A 116 -2.99 -16.83 2.76
C GLY A 116 -4.22 -17.44 3.39
N TYR A 117 -4.52 -18.66 2.95
CA TYR A 117 -5.61 -19.49 3.43
C TYR A 117 -5.13 -20.93 3.45
N ALA A 118 -5.21 -21.59 4.60
CA ALA A 118 -4.80 -22.99 4.72
C ALA A 118 -5.94 -23.92 4.30
N VAL A 119 -5.83 -24.51 3.12
CA VAL A 119 -6.81 -25.50 2.62
C VAL A 119 -6.62 -26.82 3.38
N GLY A 120 -7.72 -27.43 3.83
CA GLY A 120 -7.74 -28.78 4.40
C GLY A 120 -7.87 -28.88 5.92
N ASP A 121 -8.01 -27.75 6.62
CA ASP A 121 -8.35 -27.73 8.04
C ASP A 121 -9.87 -27.89 8.28
N ALA A 122 -10.26 -28.15 9.52
CA ALA A 122 -11.66 -28.41 9.91
C ALA A 122 -12.63 -27.22 9.71
N ARG A 123 -12.16 -26.10 9.13
CA ARG A 123 -12.86 -24.81 9.01
C ARG A 123 -12.97 -24.38 7.54
N ASP A 124 -13.69 -25.18 6.76
CA ASP A 124 -13.88 -24.98 5.33
C ASP A 124 -15.37 -24.97 4.95
N GLY A 125 -16.26 -24.70 5.90
CA GLY A 125 -17.71 -24.82 5.72
C GLY A 125 -18.31 -23.77 4.79
N TRP A 126 -17.76 -22.54 4.79
CA TRP A 126 -18.34 -21.45 4.00
C TRP A 126 -18.07 -21.63 2.51
N THR A 127 -19.03 -21.24 1.69
CA THR A 127 -18.87 -21.17 0.24
C THR A 127 -17.86 -20.09 -0.13
N LYS A 128 -16.98 -20.41 -1.07
CA LYS A 128 -15.93 -19.53 -1.60
C LYS A 128 -16.17 -19.29 -3.08
N VAL A 129 -16.10 -18.04 -3.49
CA VAL A 129 -16.16 -17.60 -4.89
C VAL A 129 -14.89 -16.82 -5.14
N GLY A 130 -14.19 -17.10 -6.25
CA GLY A 130 -12.92 -16.44 -6.57
C GLY A 130 -11.70 -17.32 -6.30
N ASP A 131 -10.56 -16.70 -6.03
CA ASP A 131 -9.27 -17.36 -5.84
C ASP A 131 -8.77 -17.20 -4.40
N SER A 132 -8.05 -18.20 -3.88
CA SER A 132 -7.47 -18.13 -2.55
C SER A 132 -6.52 -16.91 -2.43
N PRO A 133 -6.61 -16.10 -1.36
CA PRO A 133 -7.24 -16.40 -0.07
C PRO A 133 -8.69 -15.90 0.09
N TYR A 134 -9.34 -15.51 -0.99
CA TYR A 134 -10.75 -15.12 -1.12
C TYR A 134 -11.20 -13.82 -0.44
N ILE A 135 -10.36 -13.24 0.42
CA ILE A 135 -10.66 -12.04 1.23
C ILE A 135 -9.43 -11.12 1.39
N ASP A 136 -8.50 -11.13 0.43
CA ASP A 136 -7.34 -10.25 0.41
C ASP A 136 -7.67 -8.84 -0.09
N ILE A 137 -8.62 -8.71 -1.01
CA ILE A 137 -9.05 -7.44 -1.60
C ILE A 137 -10.58 -7.27 -1.60
N LEU A 138 -11.05 -6.05 -1.89
CA LEU A 138 -12.48 -5.74 -2.01
C LEU A 138 -12.93 -5.77 -3.47
N ASP A 139 -13.49 -6.89 -3.91
CA ASP A 139 -13.79 -7.16 -5.31
C ASP A 139 -15.05 -8.02 -5.53
N PHE A 140 -16.03 -7.92 -4.62
CA PHE A 140 -17.37 -8.46 -4.87
C PHE A 140 -17.94 -7.94 -6.21
N PRO A 141 -18.52 -8.79 -7.08
CA PRO A 141 -18.92 -10.18 -6.84
C PRO A 141 -17.94 -11.24 -7.35
N THR A 142 -16.70 -10.88 -7.70
CA THR A 142 -15.75 -11.84 -8.30
C THR A 142 -14.97 -12.64 -7.28
N ASP A 143 -14.70 -12.07 -6.10
CA ASP A 143 -14.09 -12.79 -4.99
C ASP A 143 -14.80 -12.46 -3.67
N TYR A 144 -15.22 -13.49 -2.92
CA TYR A 144 -15.85 -13.38 -1.60
C TYR A 144 -16.15 -14.75 -0.97
N ILE A 145 -16.42 -14.74 0.34
CA ILE A 145 -16.91 -15.89 1.10
C ILE A 145 -18.31 -15.62 1.67
N TRP A 146 -19.11 -16.67 1.85
CA TRP A 146 -20.42 -16.57 2.51
C TRP A 146 -20.89 -17.91 3.09
N SER A 147 -21.78 -17.85 4.07
CA SER A 147 -22.53 -19.00 4.58
C SER A 147 -23.98 -18.57 4.89
N ASP A 148 -24.89 -19.52 4.79
CA ASP A 148 -26.29 -19.44 5.26
C ASP A 148 -26.60 -20.51 6.32
N THR A 149 -25.58 -21.26 6.76
CA THR A 149 -25.73 -22.39 7.66
C THR A 149 -25.17 -22.04 9.03
N ASP A 150 -25.97 -22.26 10.07
CA ASP A 150 -25.63 -21.92 11.45
C ASP A 150 -24.45 -22.74 11.98
N VAL A 151 -23.58 -22.10 12.76
CA VAL A 151 -22.36 -22.65 13.37
C VAL A 151 -21.30 -23.12 12.36
N GLU A 152 -21.44 -22.78 11.07
CA GLU A 152 -20.39 -23.06 10.10
C GLU A 152 -19.17 -22.17 10.28
N GLN A 153 -17.99 -22.77 10.08
CA GLN A 153 -16.71 -22.12 10.26
C GLN A 153 -15.96 -22.03 8.94
N THR A 154 -15.25 -20.92 8.75
CA THR A 154 -14.24 -20.78 7.69
C THR A 154 -13.01 -20.08 8.24
N GLY A 155 -11.82 -20.54 7.90
CA GLY A 155 -10.65 -19.80 8.33
C GLY A 155 -9.32 -20.46 8.19
N ASP A 156 -8.46 -20.09 9.14
CA ASP A 156 -7.02 -20.20 9.06
C ASP A 156 -6.43 -19.25 8.00
N TYR A 157 -7.05 -18.07 7.88
CA TYR A 157 -6.55 -16.95 7.10
C TYR A 157 -5.31 -16.36 7.77
N SER A 158 -4.20 -16.28 7.04
CA SER A 158 -2.98 -15.58 7.50
C SER A 158 -2.96 -14.15 7.02
N PHE A 159 -2.22 -13.30 7.72
CA PHE A 159 -2.02 -11.90 7.37
C PHE A 159 -0.60 -11.66 6.87
N GLU A 160 -0.42 -10.54 6.17
CA GLU A 160 0.90 -9.98 5.90
C GLU A 160 1.67 -9.73 7.20
N ASP A 161 2.99 -9.90 7.13
CA ASP A 161 3.86 -9.58 8.24
C ASP A 161 3.96 -8.07 8.43
N MET A 162 3.89 -7.64 9.68
CA MET A 162 4.29 -6.29 10.04
C MET A 162 5.79 -6.15 9.77
N THR A 163 6.18 -5.12 9.02
CA THR A 163 7.59 -4.83 8.70
C THR A 163 8.23 -3.90 9.73
N GLN A 164 7.42 -3.20 10.53
CA GLN A 164 7.88 -2.23 11.54
C GLN A 164 6.77 -1.82 12.51
N GLY A 165 7.16 -1.27 13.66
CA GLY A 165 6.25 -0.67 14.64
C GLY A 165 6.02 -1.52 15.88
N ARG A 166 5.53 -0.88 16.95
CA ARG A 166 4.98 -1.56 18.12
C ARG A 166 3.50 -1.20 18.19
N PRO A 167 2.59 -2.17 17.97
CA PRO A 167 1.17 -1.86 17.94
C PRO A 167 0.71 -1.35 19.31
N THR A 168 0.04 -0.21 19.31
CA THR A 168 -0.65 0.33 20.49
C THR A 168 -2.13 0.00 20.46
N THR A 169 -2.71 0.00 19.26
CA THR A 169 -4.07 -0.44 18.96
C THR A 169 -4.04 -1.35 17.73
N ILE A 170 -4.78 -2.45 17.80
CA ILE A 170 -4.96 -3.40 16.69
C ILE A 170 -6.43 -3.73 16.57
N GLU A 171 -6.93 -3.62 15.36
CA GLU A 171 -8.32 -3.94 15.05
C GLU A 171 -8.35 -4.93 13.89
N VAL A 172 -9.23 -5.92 13.98
CA VAL A 172 -9.64 -6.72 12.82
C VAL A 172 -10.78 -5.99 12.14
N SER A 173 -10.68 -5.80 10.83
CA SER A 173 -11.71 -5.14 10.01
C SER A 173 -12.30 -6.12 9.01
N LEU A 174 -13.63 -6.25 8.98
CA LEU A 174 -14.38 -7.10 8.06
C LEU A 174 -15.32 -6.24 7.22
N TYR A 175 -15.27 -6.35 5.90
CA TYR A 175 -16.26 -5.75 5.01
C TYR A 175 -17.34 -6.77 4.70
N CYS A 176 -18.49 -6.65 5.36
CA CYS A 176 -19.52 -7.68 5.35
C CYS A 176 -20.92 -7.09 5.22
N LYS A 177 -21.86 -7.93 4.77
CA LYS A 177 -23.30 -7.69 4.83
C LYS A 177 -24.03 -8.96 5.22
N ARG A 178 -25.26 -8.84 5.69
CA ARG A 178 -26.22 -9.94 5.84
C ARG A 178 -27.35 -9.80 4.84
N ALA A 179 -27.95 -10.93 4.45
CA ALA A 179 -29.08 -10.94 3.53
C ALA A 179 -30.40 -10.64 4.25
N VAL A 180 -30.60 -11.20 5.45
CA VAL A 180 -31.80 -11.07 6.28
C VAL A 180 -31.38 -11.02 7.76
N GLY A 181 -32.32 -11.14 8.70
CA GLY A 181 -32.04 -11.54 10.09
C GLY A 181 -31.20 -10.61 10.98
N SER A 182 -30.70 -11.19 12.06
CA SER A 182 -29.85 -10.59 13.10
C SER A 182 -28.59 -11.43 13.35
N GLU A 183 -28.11 -12.10 12.30
CA GLU A 183 -26.98 -13.01 12.33
C GLU A 183 -25.70 -12.27 12.73
N THR A 184 -24.78 -13.00 13.36
CA THR A 184 -23.46 -12.51 13.74
C THR A 184 -22.37 -13.35 13.12
N ILE A 185 -21.17 -12.77 13.07
CA ILE A 185 -19.95 -13.48 12.73
C ILE A 185 -19.03 -13.43 13.96
N THR A 186 -18.78 -14.56 14.59
CA THR A 186 -17.77 -14.65 15.65
C THR A 186 -16.39 -14.64 15.03
N VAL A 187 -15.51 -13.80 15.56
CA VAL A 187 -14.13 -13.66 15.09
C VAL A 187 -13.21 -14.32 16.10
N ASN A 188 -12.36 -15.23 15.62
CA ASN A 188 -11.35 -15.89 16.43
C ASN A 188 -9.96 -15.63 15.88
N ILE A 189 -9.02 -15.33 16.76
CA ILE A 189 -7.65 -14.96 16.41
C ILE A 189 -6.64 -15.91 17.06
N TRP A 190 -5.78 -16.49 16.23
CA TRP A 190 -4.60 -17.22 16.67
C TRP A 190 -3.51 -16.23 17.02
N ASP A 191 -2.93 -16.36 18.21
CA ASP A 191 -1.89 -15.44 18.70
C ASP A 191 -0.48 -16.02 18.63
N GLY A 192 -0.31 -17.15 17.93
CA GLY A 192 0.94 -17.92 17.92
C GLY A 192 0.93 -19.12 18.86
N PHE A 193 -0.01 -19.17 19.80
CA PHE A 193 -0.07 -20.22 20.83
C PHE A 193 -1.45 -20.84 20.97
N GLN A 194 -2.52 -20.03 20.92
CA GLN A 194 -3.89 -20.51 21.04
C GLN A 194 -4.87 -19.68 20.20
N TRP A 195 -6.04 -20.25 19.93
CA TRP A 195 -7.18 -19.53 19.37
C TRP A 195 -7.92 -18.79 20.47
N ASN A 196 -8.21 -17.51 20.24
CA ASN A 196 -8.92 -16.64 21.17
C ASN A 196 -10.18 -16.11 20.47
N ASP A 197 -11.34 -16.30 21.08
CA ASP A 197 -12.56 -15.60 20.70
C ASP A 197 -12.40 -14.12 21.08
N VAL A 198 -12.45 -13.24 20.08
CA VAL A 198 -12.29 -11.79 20.26
C VAL A 198 -13.61 -11.03 20.16
N GLY A 199 -14.72 -11.74 19.98
CA GLY A 199 -16.08 -11.19 19.93
C GLY A 199 -16.77 -11.34 18.57
N ASP A 200 -17.96 -10.76 18.51
CA ASP A 200 -18.86 -10.88 17.38
C ASP A 200 -18.96 -9.56 16.60
N VAL A 201 -19.02 -9.66 15.27
CA VAL A 201 -19.54 -8.58 14.43
C VAL A 201 -20.97 -8.87 14.02
N THR A 202 -21.79 -7.83 13.94
CA THR A 202 -23.15 -7.90 13.37
C THR A 202 -23.15 -7.22 12.01
N PRO A 203 -23.17 -7.96 10.89
CA PRO A 203 -23.21 -7.36 9.56
C PRO A 203 -24.48 -6.52 9.34
N ASP A 204 -24.37 -5.47 8.53
CA ASP A 204 -25.53 -4.64 8.13
C ASP A 204 -26.26 -5.26 6.93
N ALA A 205 -27.48 -4.78 6.62
CA ALA A 205 -28.20 -5.17 5.42
C ALA A 205 -27.51 -4.69 4.11
N THR A 206 -26.56 -3.77 4.23
CA THR A 206 -25.71 -3.27 3.15
C THR A 206 -24.25 -3.53 3.48
N TRP A 207 -23.40 -3.59 2.46
CA TRP A 207 -21.96 -3.72 2.66
C TRP A 207 -21.40 -2.58 3.51
N ALA A 208 -20.76 -2.93 4.63
CA ALA A 208 -20.16 -1.98 5.54
C ALA A 208 -18.95 -2.60 6.24
N TRP A 209 -18.00 -1.74 6.64
CA TRP A 209 -16.90 -2.13 7.50
C TRP A 209 -17.38 -2.33 8.93
N LYS A 210 -16.98 -3.45 9.53
CA LYS A 210 -17.11 -3.77 10.95
C LYS A 210 -15.72 -3.97 11.53
N THR A 211 -15.50 -3.48 12.74
CA THR A 211 -14.21 -3.59 13.41
C THR A 211 -14.35 -4.20 14.79
N ILE A 212 -13.34 -4.97 15.19
CA ILE A 212 -13.19 -5.52 16.55
C ILE A 212 -11.79 -5.16 17.04
N ASP A 213 -11.69 -4.61 18.25
CA ASP A 213 -10.42 -4.37 18.93
C ASP A 213 -9.83 -5.71 19.42
N VAL A 214 -8.63 -6.03 18.93
CA VAL A 214 -7.89 -7.25 19.28
C VAL A 214 -6.56 -6.93 19.97
N SER A 215 -6.38 -5.69 20.45
CA SER A 215 -5.14 -5.20 21.04
C SER A 215 -4.68 -6.04 22.24
N ALA A 216 -5.62 -6.57 23.03
CA ALA A 216 -5.30 -7.43 24.17
C ALA A 216 -4.71 -8.79 23.73
N THR A 217 -5.18 -9.33 22.60
CA THR A 217 -4.76 -10.62 22.05
C THR A 217 -3.43 -10.48 21.32
N LEU A 218 -3.35 -9.53 20.38
CA LEU A 218 -2.21 -9.31 19.49
C LEU A 218 -1.26 -8.22 20.01
N ASN A 219 -0.90 -8.26 21.29
CA ASN A 219 -0.16 -7.19 21.97
C ASN A 219 1.37 -7.11 21.70
N SER A 220 1.88 -7.81 20.70
CA SER A 220 3.31 -7.77 20.35
C SER A 220 3.56 -8.07 18.88
N PHE A 221 4.72 -7.63 18.37
CA PHE A 221 5.14 -7.85 16.99
C PHE A 221 5.13 -9.34 16.60
N ALA A 222 5.68 -10.19 17.46
CA ALA A 222 5.73 -11.63 17.21
C ALA A 222 4.33 -12.24 17.09
N LYS A 223 3.35 -11.77 17.89
CA LYS A 223 1.97 -12.24 17.82
C LYS A 223 1.25 -11.78 16.55
N VAL A 224 1.49 -10.54 16.11
CA VAL A 224 0.91 -10.01 14.87
C VAL A 224 1.39 -10.81 13.66
N ASN A 225 2.70 -11.08 13.56
CA ASN A 225 3.29 -11.77 12.40
C ASN A 225 2.97 -13.27 12.32
N VAL A 226 2.46 -13.86 13.40
CA VAL A 226 1.99 -15.25 13.37
C VAL A 226 0.45 -15.32 13.41
N ALA A 227 -0.23 -14.17 13.36
CA ALA A 227 -1.66 -14.12 13.55
C ALA A 227 -2.38 -14.88 12.43
N LYS A 228 -3.44 -15.59 12.83
CA LYS A 228 -4.41 -16.16 11.90
C LYS A 228 -5.81 -15.84 12.35
N MET A 229 -6.77 -15.91 11.43
CA MET A 229 -8.18 -15.68 11.72
C MET A 229 -9.04 -16.84 11.23
N TRP A 230 -10.06 -17.17 12.01
CA TRP A 230 -11.23 -17.89 11.51
C TRP A 230 -12.52 -17.23 11.97
N LEU A 231 -13.58 -17.49 11.22
CA LEU A 231 -14.89 -16.88 11.35
C LEU A 231 -15.94 -17.97 11.57
N GLN A 232 -16.91 -17.71 12.45
CA GLN A 232 -18.10 -18.55 12.63
C GLN A 232 -19.34 -17.76 12.24
N HIS A 233 -20.24 -18.36 11.47
CA HIS A 233 -21.57 -17.80 11.28
C HIS A 233 -22.48 -18.26 12.43
N ASN A 234 -23.23 -17.34 13.03
CA ASN A 234 -24.26 -17.66 14.02
C ASN A 234 -25.59 -16.99 13.64
N ALA A 235 -26.66 -17.79 13.59
CA ALA A 235 -28.01 -17.34 13.21
C ALA A 235 -28.84 -16.80 14.39
#